data_AF-I3D179-F1
#
_entry.id   AF-I3D179-F1
#
_cell.length_a   1.000
_cell.length_b   1.000
_cell.length_c   1.000
_cell.angle_alpha   90.00
_cell.angle_beta   90.00
_cell.angle_gamma   90.00
#
_symmetry.space_group_name_H-M   'P 1'
#
loop_
_entity.id
_entity.type
_entity.pdbx_description
1 polymer ?
#
loop_
_entity_poly.entity_id
_entity_poly.type
_entity_poly.pdbx_seq_one_letter_code
_entity_poly.pdbx_strand_id
1 'polypeptide(L)'
;MNNPILLLFSISVLLLALSVSPASADILPPKKQISFGISGEDVVCESGMFKVTKARTNSVSCVNVKNVSKLVSLGWAKPVNENMLNDAMSQLNLSSGTINQLIITPIPSNFGKESPKLSVGSYDFVFDVCASTQTLVSPSVLIRSDSETKRYELPETVLPNSCVTSALIIKAANPDSVVASLQSKGDISKSILSISEKVDSLSMQLQDAKKSFGKEQTDDNTATGLKIIELRKQLNAAKEDLQRLYFTLYSPEITKFVPEKLSFLGKSIDGESATKIIASPSVSSPNSYNVFFEACAGMKLVRLPVITITSDFESIDVKLGEKIAPETCQMSSAKITATEPESIFVTPAGNADSSTRADELDMEIDDLQKQLTSEKELLKTLIHNSKRPDNFNEQLSMHVDKITKLRNDVISAKAELSKILYLTYK
;
A
#
# COMPACT_ATOMS: atom_id res chain seq x y z
N MET A 1 20.31 -49.52 50.32
CA MET A 1 21.24 -48.82 49.42
C MET A 1 20.65 -48.84 48.02
N ASN A 2 20.53 -47.66 47.42
CA ASN A 2 20.33 -47.34 46.00
C ASN A 2 19.00 -47.71 45.30
N ASN A 3 18.17 -46.67 45.20
CA ASN A 3 17.21 -46.33 44.14
C ASN A 3 17.89 -46.31 42.74
N PRO A 4 17.14 -46.45 41.63
CA PRO A 4 16.57 -45.24 41.03
C PRO A 4 15.13 -45.34 40.53
N ILE A 5 14.38 -44.30 40.88
CA ILE A 5 13.09 -43.89 40.34
C ILE A 5 13.35 -43.23 38.97
N LEU A 6 12.69 -43.76 37.93
CA LEU A 6 12.77 -43.25 36.57
C LEU A 6 11.76 -42.11 36.40
N LEU A 7 12.21 -40.88 36.66
CA LEU A 7 11.47 -39.64 36.42
C LEU A 7 11.61 -39.24 34.95
N LEU A 8 10.56 -39.52 34.17
CA LEU A 8 10.38 -38.98 32.81
C LEU A 8 10.08 -37.48 32.93
N PHE A 9 11.13 -36.65 32.80
CA PHE A 9 10.98 -35.22 32.51
C PHE A 9 10.49 -35.08 31.06
N SER A 10 9.18 -34.88 30.91
CA SER A 10 8.61 -34.32 29.68
C SER A 10 9.08 -32.88 29.56
N ILE A 11 10.03 -32.65 28.65
CA ILE A 11 10.45 -31.32 28.22
C ILE A 11 9.26 -30.70 27.49
N SER A 12 8.49 -29.89 28.21
CA SER A 12 7.61 -28.89 27.60
C SER A 12 8.47 -27.92 26.81
N VAL A 13 8.61 -28.20 25.51
CA VAL A 13 9.04 -27.20 24.52
C VAL A 13 7.89 -26.22 24.38
N LEU A 14 7.89 -25.23 25.27
CA LEU A 14 7.07 -24.04 25.16
C LEU A 14 7.56 -23.29 23.92
N LEU A 15 6.93 -23.54 22.77
CA LEU A 15 7.00 -22.67 21.60
C LEU A 15 6.42 -21.31 22.01
N LEU A 16 7.28 -20.47 22.57
CA LEU A 16 7.12 -19.01 22.51
C LEU A 16 7.18 -18.65 21.04
N ALA A 17 6.00 -18.68 20.41
CA ALA A 17 5.74 -17.93 19.19
C ALA A 17 5.95 -16.45 19.54
N LEU A 18 7.20 -16.01 19.45
CA LEU A 18 7.52 -14.60 19.31
C LEU A 18 6.78 -14.15 18.06
N SER A 19 5.69 -13.42 18.26
CA SER A 19 5.01 -12.62 17.27
C SER A 19 5.98 -11.52 16.82
N VAL A 20 6.93 -11.90 15.98
CA VAL A 20 7.74 -10.94 15.22
C VAL A 20 6.75 -10.28 14.28
N SER A 21 6.31 -9.07 14.65
CA SER A 21 5.56 -8.23 13.75
C SER A 21 6.42 -8.04 12.48
N PRO A 22 5.87 -8.20 11.27
CA PRO A 22 6.61 -7.87 10.05
C PRO A 22 6.98 -6.39 10.12
N ALA A 23 8.25 -6.13 10.40
CA ALA A 23 8.83 -4.80 10.40
C ALA A 23 9.00 -4.38 8.93
N SER A 24 8.05 -3.61 8.43
CA SER A 24 8.37 -2.62 7.40
C SER A 24 9.46 -1.73 7.99
N ALA A 25 10.54 -1.48 7.24
CA ALA A 25 11.73 -0.79 7.72
C ALA A 25 11.51 0.72 7.91
N ASP A 26 10.49 1.10 8.69
CA ASP A 26 10.40 2.42 9.29
C ASP A 26 11.48 2.50 10.37
N ILE A 27 12.40 3.45 10.20
CA ILE A 27 13.44 3.73 11.19
C ILE A 27 12.73 4.18 12.47
N LEU A 28 12.84 3.38 13.53
CA LEU A 28 12.19 3.65 14.82
C LEU A 28 12.51 5.09 15.27
N PRO A 29 11.57 5.83 15.88
CA PRO A 29 11.88 7.15 16.42
C PRO A 29 13.09 7.10 17.37
N PRO A 30 13.97 8.12 17.41
CA PRO A 30 15.20 8.11 18.21
C PRO A 30 15.01 7.70 19.68
N LYS A 31 13.91 8.13 20.30
CA LYS A 31 13.57 7.74 21.68
C LYS A 31 13.38 6.23 21.83
N LYS A 32 12.73 5.58 20.86
CA LYS A 32 12.52 4.13 20.86
C LYS A 32 13.83 3.39 20.61
N GLN A 33 14.66 3.86 19.67
CA GLN A 33 15.99 3.29 19.43
C GLN A 33 16.85 3.29 20.71
N ILE A 34 16.91 4.43 21.40
CA ILE A 34 17.65 4.55 22.67
C ILE A 34 17.06 3.65 23.75
N SER A 35 15.72 3.52 23.83
CA SER A 35 15.08 2.60 24.79
C SER A 35 15.39 1.12 24.51
N PHE A 36 15.77 0.78 23.28
CA PHE A 36 16.27 -0.55 22.91
C PHE A 36 17.79 -0.71 23.13
N GLY A 37 18.45 0.27 23.75
CA GLY A 37 19.88 0.21 24.07
C GLY A 37 20.80 0.69 22.94
N ILE A 38 20.27 1.24 21.85
CA ILE A 38 21.09 1.86 20.80
C ILE A 38 21.71 3.14 21.36
N SER A 39 23.03 3.29 21.20
CA SER A 39 23.74 4.47 21.68
C SER A 39 23.26 5.73 20.93
N GLY A 40 23.38 6.90 21.55
CA GLY A 40 23.02 8.16 20.87
C GLY A 40 23.80 8.39 19.57
N GLU A 41 25.01 7.83 19.48
CA GLU A 41 25.86 7.92 18.29
C GLU A 41 25.40 6.98 17.18
N ASP A 42 24.74 5.87 17.51
CA ASP A 42 24.28 4.86 16.55
C ASP A 42 22.83 5.05 16.13
N VAL A 43 22.15 6.09 16.64
CA VAL A 43 20.79 6.42 16.22
C VAL A 43 20.77 6.71 14.72
N VAL A 44 19.89 6.02 14.00
CA VAL A 44 19.64 6.23 12.57
C VAL A 44 18.42 7.14 12.39
N CYS A 45 18.44 8.02 11.39
CA CYS A 45 17.32 8.91 11.06
C CYS A 45 16.67 8.51 9.74
N GLU A 46 15.36 8.72 9.63
CA GLU A 46 14.61 8.58 8.37
C GLU A 46 15.20 9.45 7.25
N SER A 47 14.98 9.03 6.01
CA SER A 47 15.38 9.78 4.81
C SER A 47 14.93 11.24 4.89
N GLY A 48 15.80 12.17 4.52
CA GLY A 48 15.51 13.60 4.61
C GLY A 48 15.71 14.22 6.00
N MET A 49 15.95 13.40 7.02
CA MET A 49 16.20 13.84 8.39
C MET A 49 17.68 13.68 8.74
N PHE A 50 18.19 14.60 9.55
CA PHE A 50 19.56 14.65 10.02
C PHE A 50 19.59 14.48 11.54
N LYS A 51 20.54 13.67 12.02
CA LYS A 51 20.74 13.43 13.45
C LYS A 51 21.36 14.67 14.09
N VAL A 52 20.70 15.21 15.11
CA VAL A 52 21.20 16.32 15.91
C VAL A 52 21.10 16.00 17.40
N THR A 53 22.01 16.57 18.18
CA THR A 53 21.99 16.49 19.65
C THR A 53 21.43 17.79 20.20
N LYS A 54 20.36 17.73 20.99
CA LYS A 54 19.77 18.92 21.61
C LYS A 54 20.76 19.55 22.59
N ALA A 55 20.92 20.87 22.51
CA ALA A 55 21.88 21.60 23.35
C ALA A 55 21.54 21.52 24.85
N ARG A 56 20.24 21.61 25.20
CA ARG A 56 19.79 21.62 26.61
C ARG A 56 19.82 20.26 27.29
N THR A 57 19.40 19.22 26.59
CA THR A 57 19.12 17.90 27.20
C THR A 57 20.14 16.83 26.83
N ASN A 58 21.08 17.13 25.94
CA ASN A 58 21.99 16.15 25.34
C ASN A 58 21.27 14.95 24.67
N SER A 59 19.97 15.04 24.44
CA SER A 59 19.19 13.98 23.80
C SER A 59 19.29 14.08 22.28
N VAL A 60 19.34 12.93 21.61
CA VAL A 60 19.37 12.85 20.15
C VAL A 60 17.97 13.05 19.55
N SER A 61 17.90 13.70 18.39
CA SER A 61 16.68 13.86 17.61
C SER A 61 16.99 13.90 16.12
N CYS A 62 16.04 13.45 15.31
CA CYS A 62 16.10 13.56 13.86
C CYS A 62 15.30 14.80 13.44
N VAL A 63 15.91 15.69 12.68
CA VAL A 63 15.28 16.93 12.21
C VAL A 63 15.48 17.08 10.72
N ASN A 64 14.57 17.74 10.01
CA ASN A 64 14.71 17.94 8.57
C ASN A 64 16.05 18.62 8.26
N VAL A 65 16.82 18.08 7.30
CA VAL A 65 18.17 18.57 6.96
C VAL A 65 18.18 20.09 6.73
N LYS A 66 17.13 20.62 6.08
CA LYS A 66 17.01 22.04 5.70
C LYS A 66 16.92 22.95 6.93
N ASN A 67 16.50 22.41 8.07
CA ASN A 67 16.32 23.15 9.31
C ASN A 67 17.51 23.03 10.27
N VAL A 68 18.50 22.16 9.99
CA VAL A 68 19.61 21.89 10.92
C VAL A 68 20.38 23.17 11.23
N SER A 69 20.85 23.91 10.22
CA SER A 69 21.63 25.14 10.42
C SER A 69 20.87 26.19 11.23
N LYS A 70 19.56 26.33 10.98
CA LYS A 70 18.67 27.22 11.75
C LYS A 70 18.52 26.77 13.20
N LEU A 71 18.39 25.47 13.45
CA LEU A 71 18.26 24.93 14.81
C LEU A 71 19.57 25.04 15.61
N VAL A 72 20.72 24.93 14.95
CA VAL A 72 22.03 25.19 15.54
C VAL A 72 22.19 26.68 15.86
N SER A 73 21.85 27.58 14.94
CA SER A 73 21.97 29.04 15.17
C SER A 73 21.05 29.55 16.29
N LEU A 74 19.89 28.91 16.49
CA LEU A 74 18.96 29.22 17.59
C LEU A 74 19.40 28.61 18.93
N GLY A 75 20.53 27.89 18.98
CA GLY A 75 21.00 27.21 20.18
C GLY A 75 20.12 26.05 20.63
N TRP A 76 19.24 25.54 19.77
CA TRP A 76 18.40 24.38 20.07
C TRP A 76 19.18 23.08 19.91
N ALA A 77 20.03 22.99 18.87
CA ALA A 77 20.94 21.88 18.60
C ALA A 77 22.39 22.29 18.85
N LYS A 78 23.24 21.31 19.22
CA LYS A 78 24.69 21.47 19.25
C LYS A 78 25.24 21.61 17.82
N PRO A 79 26.43 22.25 17.64
CA PRO A 79 27.11 22.30 16.35
C PRO A 79 27.27 20.91 15.74
N VAL A 80 27.06 20.83 14.42
CA VAL A 80 27.19 19.58 13.64
C VAL A 80 28.39 19.70 12.71
N ASN A 81 28.91 18.55 12.25
CA ASN A 81 29.95 18.54 11.22
C ASN A 81 29.38 19.07 9.90
N GLU A 82 29.87 20.22 9.43
CA GLU A 82 29.38 20.88 8.22
C GLU A 82 29.57 20.02 6.96
N ASN A 83 30.65 19.25 6.87
CA ASN A 83 30.87 18.36 5.73
C ASN A 83 29.79 17.29 5.66
N MET A 84 29.47 16.65 6.79
CA MET A 84 28.39 15.66 6.85
C MET A 84 27.02 16.27 6.55
N LEU A 85 26.77 17.51 6.99
CA LEU A 85 25.53 18.20 6.70
C LEU A 85 25.42 18.58 5.22
N ASN A 86 26.50 19.04 4.59
CA ASN A 86 26.55 19.36 3.18
C ASN A 86 26.41 18.11 2.31
N ASP A 87 27.03 16.99 2.71
CA ASP A 87 26.84 15.68 2.08
C ASP A 87 25.37 15.24 2.18
N ALA A 88 24.74 15.37 3.35
CA ALA A 88 23.32 15.06 3.51
C ALA A 88 22.41 15.99 2.67
N MET A 89 22.72 17.29 2.60
CA MET A 89 21.96 18.25 1.79
C MET A 89 22.12 17.99 0.29
N SER A 90 23.33 17.66 -0.18
CA SER A 90 23.57 17.31 -1.58
C SER A 90 22.86 16.01 -1.97
N GLN A 91 22.82 15.02 -1.06
CA GLN A 91 22.07 13.77 -1.24
C GLN A 91 20.55 13.96 -1.28
N LEU A 92 20.01 15.01 -0.64
CA LEU A 92 18.59 15.39 -0.70
C LEU A 92 18.20 16.10 -2.00
N ASN A 93 19.16 16.78 -2.63
CA ASN A 93 18.96 17.45 -3.91
C ASN A 93 19.19 16.52 -5.12
N LEU A 94 19.75 15.33 -4.90
CA LEU A 94 19.70 14.22 -5.85
C LEU A 94 18.27 13.65 -5.85
N SER A 95 17.37 14.32 -6.57
CA SER A 95 16.07 13.78 -6.98
C SER A 95 16.33 12.40 -7.59
N SER A 96 15.91 11.35 -6.89
CA SER A 96 16.06 9.97 -7.35
C SER A 96 15.31 9.77 -8.68
N GLY A 97 14.28 10.58 -8.92
CA GLY A 97 13.62 10.72 -10.19
C GLY A 97 12.60 11.84 -10.22
N THR A 98 12.06 12.10 -11.40
CA THR A 98 10.94 13.02 -11.64
C THR A 98 9.73 12.24 -12.15
N ILE A 99 8.55 12.81 -11.94
CA ILE A 99 7.34 12.34 -12.60
C ILE A 99 6.91 13.42 -13.58
N ASN A 100 6.77 13.03 -14.84
CA ASN A 100 6.24 13.90 -15.87
C ASN A 100 4.82 13.43 -16.20
N GLN A 101 3.83 14.29 -15.96
CA GLN A 101 2.49 14.06 -16.45
C GLN A 101 2.48 14.22 -17.97
N LEU A 102 2.06 13.18 -18.69
CA LEU A 102 1.99 13.22 -20.14
C LEU A 102 0.60 13.67 -20.59
N ILE A 103 -0.43 12.93 -20.20
CA ILE A 103 -1.80 13.11 -20.68
C ILE A 103 -2.80 12.79 -19.56
N ILE A 104 -3.89 13.57 -19.52
CA ILE A 104 -5.10 13.28 -18.75
C ILE A 104 -6.27 13.29 -19.74
N THR A 105 -6.85 12.12 -20.01
CA THR A 105 -7.98 12.00 -20.96
C THR A 105 -9.26 11.65 -20.22
N PRO A 106 -10.36 12.39 -20.41
CA PRO A 106 -11.64 12.05 -19.79
C PRO A 106 -12.15 10.70 -20.30
N ILE A 107 -12.51 9.81 -19.38
CA ILE A 107 -13.21 8.57 -19.70
C ILE A 107 -14.71 8.86 -19.63
N PRO A 108 -15.42 8.88 -20.76
CA PRO A 108 -16.86 9.07 -20.75
C PRO A 108 -17.51 7.93 -19.96
N SER A 109 -18.24 8.28 -18.92
CA SER A 109 -18.96 7.32 -18.10
C SER A 109 -20.46 7.50 -18.32
N ASN A 110 -21.17 6.38 -18.45
CA ASN A 110 -22.63 6.37 -18.48
C ASN A 110 -23.23 6.25 -17.07
N PHE A 111 -22.41 6.39 -16.02
CA PHE A 111 -22.91 6.28 -14.65
C PHE A 111 -23.83 7.47 -14.33
N GLY A 112 -25.09 7.15 -14.04
CA GLY A 112 -26.03 8.07 -13.37
C GLY A 112 -26.89 8.98 -14.26
N LYS A 113 -27.08 8.75 -15.58
CA LYS A 113 -28.01 9.58 -16.38
C LYS A 113 -28.79 8.84 -17.49
N GLU A 114 -30.09 9.15 -17.57
CA GLU A 114 -30.93 9.05 -18.79
C GLU A 114 -30.69 10.24 -19.77
N SER A 115 -29.86 11.22 -19.41
CA SER A 115 -29.57 12.39 -20.26
C SER A 115 -28.48 12.12 -21.30
N PRO A 116 -28.56 12.69 -22.52
CA PRO A 116 -27.61 12.44 -23.61
C PRO A 116 -26.23 13.10 -23.46
N LYS A 117 -25.95 13.80 -22.34
CA LYS A 117 -24.63 14.40 -22.09
C LYS A 117 -23.78 13.49 -21.21
N LEU A 118 -22.68 12.98 -21.79
CA LEU A 118 -21.66 12.16 -21.14
C LEU A 118 -21.11 12.84 -19.88
N SER A 119 -21.16 12.15 -18.75
CA SER A 119 -20.56 12.60 -17.49
C SER A 119 -19.16 11.99 -17.36
N VAL A 120 -18.16 12.82 -17.05
CA VAL A 120 -16.78 12.36 -16.85
C VAL A 120 -16.58 12.13 -15.36
N GLY A 121 -16.61 10.86 -14.93
CA GLY A 121 -16.34 10.46 -13.55
C GLY A 121 -14.91 9.93 -13.32
N SER A 122 -14.17 9.70 -14.41
CA SER A 122 -12.85 9.09 -14.39
C SER A 122 -11.99 9.64 -15.53
N TYR A 123 -10.67 9.59 -15.36
CA TYR A 123 -9.68 10.00 -16.35
C TYR A 123 -8.62 8.93 -16.53
N ASP A 124 -8.17 8.73 -17.76
CA ASP A 124 -6.92 8.02 -18.06
C ASP A 124 -5.76 8.97 -17.75
N PHE A 125 -5.00 8.66 -16.71
CA PHE A 125 -3.82 9.39 -16.28
C PHE A 125 -2.56 8.65 -16.78
N VAL A 126 -1.86 9.26 -17.74
CA VAL A 126 -0.62 8.74 -18.32
C VAL A 126 0.55 9.60 -17.84
N PHE A 127 1.58 8.96 -17.29
CA PHE A 127 2.73 9.63 -16.70
C PHE A 127 4.02 8.85 -16.97
N ASP A 128 5.14 9.57 -17.00
CA ASP A 128 6.47 9.00 -17.02
C ASP A 128 7.11 9.09 -15.64
N VAL A 129 7.76 8.01 -15.22
CA VAL A 129 8.71 8.03 -14.11
C VAL A 129 10.11 8.03 -14.71
N CYS A 130 10.84 9.12 -14.52
CA CYS A 130 12.19 9.29 -15.05
C CYS A 130 13.22 9.21 -13.93
N ALA A 131 14.24 8.40 -14.11
CA ALA A 131 15.40 8.37 -13.24
C ALA A 131 16.43 9.39 -13.75
N SER A 132 16.93 10.24 -12.84
CA SER A 132 17.98 11.21 -13.16
C SER A 132 19.34 10.49 -13.27
N THR A 133 20.16 10.54 -12.22
CA THR A 133 21.50 9.93 -12.23
C THR A 133 21.57 8.56 -11.56
N GLN A 134 20.50 8.12 -10.89
CA GLN A 134 20.48 6.90 -10.10
C GLN A 134 19.37 5.97 -10.57
N THR A 135 19.63 4.67 -10.49
CA THR A 135 18.63 3.64 -10.78
C THR A 135 17.51 3.68 -9.73
N LEU A 136 16.26 3.74 -10.18
CA LEU A 136 15.08 3.61 -9.32
C LEU A 136 14.65 2.15 -9.26
N VAL A 137 14.83 1.51 -8.11
CA VAL A 137 14.41 0.12 -7.89
C VAL A 137 13.01 0.11 -7.28
N SER A 138 12.03 -0.44 -8.01
CA SER A 138 10.61 -0.51 -7.63
C SER A 138 10.03 0.84 -7.17
N PRO A 139 10.03 1.87 -8.03
CA PRO A 139 9.50 3.17 -7.64
C PRO A 139 8.00 3.09 -7.37
N SER A 140 7.58 3.78 -6.32
CA SER A 140 6.17 3.92 -5.97
C SER A 140 5.70 5.33 -6.24
N VAL A 141 4.54 5.47 -6.87
CA VAL A 141 3.96 6.74 -7.28
C VAL A 141 2.65 6.94 -6.53
N LEU A 142 2.55 8.05 -5.80
CA LEU A 142 1.32 8.47 -5.15
C LEU A 142 0.61 9.49 -6.04
N ILE A 143 -0.58 9.13 -6.49
CA ILE A 143 -1.42 9.92 -7.38
C ILE A 143 -2.63 10.37 -6.57
N ARG A 144 -2.89 11.67 -6.58
CA ARG A 144 -3.95 12.32 -5.81
C ARG A 144 -4.81 13.13 -6.76
N SER A 145 -6.10 13.15 -6.53
CA SER A 145 -7.04 14.06 -7.17
C SER A 145 -7.94 14.69 -6.10
N ASP A 146 -8.85 15.56 -6.54
CA ASP A 146 -9.96 16.06 -5.75
C ASP A 146 -11.02 14.99 -5.40
N SER A 147 -10.85 13.73 -5.81
CA SER A 147 -11.86 12.68 -5.62
C SER A 147 -11.29 11.36 -5.11
N GLU A 148 -10.01 11.06 -5.33
CA GLU A 148 -9.38 9.86 -4.81
C GLU A 148 -7.86 10.00 -4.65
N THR A 149 -7.27 9.08 -3.90
CA THR A 149 -5.81 8.90 -3.82
C THR A 149 -5.50 7.45 -4.17
N LYS A 150 -4.60 7.24 -5.13
CA LYS A 150 -4.12 5.93 -5.55
C LYS A 150 -2.60 5.84 -5.40
N ARG A 151 -2.15 4.62 -5.11
CA ARG A 151 -0.73 4.27 -5.14
C ARG A 151 -0.51 3.32 -6.30
N TYR A 152 0.53 3.58 -7.08
CA TYR A 152 0.95 2.76 -8.20
C TYR A 152 2.41 2.35 -8.01
N GLU A 153 2.67 1.05 -7.95
CA GLU A 153 4.04 0.52 -7.88
C GLU A 153 4.46 0.10 -9.28
N LEU A 154 5.60 0.61 -9.75
CA LEU A 154 6.12 0.22 -11.04
C LEU A 154 6.72 -1.19 -10.94
N PRO A 155 6.38 -2.11 -11.86
CA PRO A 155 6.92 -3.46 -11.85
C PRO A 155 8.41 -3.50 -12.21
N GLU A 156 8.90 -2.48 -12.92
CA GLU A 156 10.24 -2.45 -13.49
C GLU A 156 11.15 -1.44 -12.79
N THR A 157 12.46 -1.74 -12.86
CA THR A 157 13.52 -0.83 -12.42
C THR A 157 13.74 0.23 -13.50
N VAL A 158 13.79 1.51 -13.12
CA VAL A 158 14.09 2.60 -14.05
C VAL A 158 15.59 2.88 -14.02
N LEU A 159 16.27 2.71 -15.16
CA LEU A 159 17.71 2.90 -15.28
C LEU A 159 18.08 4.39 -15.29
N PRO A 160 19.33 4.76 -14.95
CA PRO A 160 19.77 6.15 -14.97
C PRO A 160 19.56 6.79 -16.35
N ASN A 161 19.07 8.03 -16.37
CA ASN A 161 18.73 8.80 -17.56
C ASN A 161 17.70 8.12 -18.48
N SER A 162 16.85 7.25 -17.95
CA SER A 162 15.73 6.65 -18.67
C SER A 162 14.40 6.95 -18.00
N CYS A 163 13.31 6.79 -18.76
CA CYS A 163 11.95 6.95 -18.28
C CYS A 163 11.14 5.68 -18.57
N VAL A 164 10.18 5.38 -17.70
CA VAL A 164 9.17 4.34 -17.91
C VAL A 164 7.80 4.99 -17.90
N THR A 165 7.05 4.78 -18.97
CA THR A 165 5.67 5.27 -19.10
C THR A 165 4.71 4.31 -18.42
N SER A 166 3.75 4.84 -17.70
CA SER A 166 2.68 4.09 -17.04
C SER A 166 1.35 4.82 -17.20
N ALA A 167 0.26 4.06 -17.12
CA ALA A 167 -1.08 4.59 -17.24
C ALA A 167 -1.99 3.95 -16.20
N LEU A 168 -2.91 4.74 -15.62
CA LEU A 168 -3.97 4.23 -14.77
C LEU A 168 -5.22 5.11 -14.85
N ILE A 169 -6.34 4.53 -14.43
CA ILE A 169 -7.61 5.25 -14.31
C ILE A 169 -7.66 5.93 -12.94
N ILE A 170 -7.88 7.24 -12.91
CA ILE A 170 -8.08 8.05 -11.69
C ILE A 170 -9.46 8.73 -11.71
N LYS A 171 -10.20 8.71 -10.61
CA LYS A 171 -11.42 9.50 -10.44
C LYS A 171 -11.06 10.93 -10.11
N ALA A 172 -11.69 11.89 -10.75
CA ALA A 172 -11.57 13.31 -10.42
C ALA A 172 -12.84 14.04 -10.87
N ALA A 173 -13.18 15.16 -10.24
CA ALA A 173 -14.18 16.07 -10.77
C ALA A 173 -13.51 17.08 -11.72
N ASN A 174 -12.31 17.54 -11.40
CA ASN A 174 -11.47 18.39 -12.24
C ASN A 174 -10.18 17.65 -12.68
N PRO A 175 -9.86 17.54 -13.99
CA PRO A 175 -8.60 16.94 -14.44
C PRO A 175 -7.36 17.64 -13.89
N ASP A 176 -7.42 18.96 -13.68
CA ASP A 176 -6.29 19.75 -13.16
C ASP A 176 -6.01 19.48 -11.67
N SER A 177 -6.91 18.78 -10.97
CA SER A 177 -6.69 18.36 -9.59
C SER A 177 -5.75 17.16 -9.46
N VAL A 178 -5.49 16.45 -10.56
CA VAL A 178 -4.68 15.23 -10.55
C VAL A 178 -3.21 15.60 -10.42
N VAL A 179 -2.59 15.19 -9.31
CA VAL A 179 -1.18 15.42 -8.99
C VAL A 179 -0.51 14.08 -8.69
N ALA A 180 0.64 13.84 -9.29
CA ALA A 180 1.46 12.65 -9.02
C ALA A 180 2.76 13.04 -8.31
N SER A 181 3.17 12.22 -7.35
CA SER A 181 4.41 12.40 -6.60
C SER A 181 5.14 11.08 -6.44
N LEU A 182 6.46 11.12 -6.63
CA LEU A 182 7.31 9.94 -6.50
C LEU A 182 7.54 9.71 -5.01
N GLN A 183 7.04 8.59 -4.49
CA GLN A 183 7.38 8.16 -3.15
C GLN A 183 8.72 7.46 -3.18
N SER A 184 9.73 8.21 -2.76
CA SER A 184 11.10 7.73 -2.63
C SER A 184 11.16 6.62 -1.58
N LYS A 185 11.32 5.37 -2.02
CA LYS A 185 12.07 4.33 -1.29
C LYS A 185 13.59 4.52 -1.50
N GLY A 186 14.03 5.75 -1.78
CA GLY A 186 15.36 6.08 -2.31
C GLY A 186 16.52 5.61 -1.44
N ASP A 187 16.35 5.56 -0.11
CA ASP A 187 17.38 5.02 0.79
C ASP A 187 17.56 3.50 0.62
N ILE A 188 16.46 2.77 0.40
CA ILE A 188 16.50 1.33 0.13
C ILE A 188 17.08 1.09 -1.26
N SER A 189 16.67 1.85 -2.28
CA SER A 189 17.23 1.72 -3.63
C SER A 189 18.74 1.98 -3.65
N LYS A 190 19.22 3.01 -2.94
CA LYS A 190 20.67 3.29 -2.77
C LYS A 190 21.37 2.15 -2.02
N SER A 191 20.76 1.63 -0.96
CA SER A 191 21.32 0.50 -0.21
C SER A 191 21.42 -0.77 -1.06
N ILE A 192 20.40 -1.05 -1.88
CA ILE A 192 20.40 -2.16 -2.84
C ILE A 192 21.55 -1.99 -3.85
N LEU A 193 21.70 -0.79 -4.45
CA LEU A 193 22.78 -0.51 -5.40
C LEU A 193 24.15 -0.71 -4.75
N SER A 194 24.39 -0.10 -3.59
CA SER A 194 25.68 -0.19 -2.88
C SER A 194 26.03 -1.63 -2.50
N ILE A 195 25.07 -2.40 -2.00
CA ILE A 195 25.30 -3.81 -1.66
C ILE A 195 25.47 -4.65 -2.94
N SER A 196 24.76 -4.36 -4.01
CA SER A 196 24.95 -5.04 -5.31
C SER A 196 26.37 -4.84 -5.84
N GLU A 197 26.87 -3.60 -5.86
CA GLU A 197 28.25 -3.28 -6.25
C GLU A 197 29.28 -4.02 -5.38
N LYS A 198 29.01 -4.11 -4.06
CA LYS A 198 29.85 -4.87 -3.13
C LYS A 198 29.84 -6.37 -3.44
N VAL A 199 28.68 -6.94 -3.78
CA VAL A 199 28.55 -8.35 -4.19
C VAL A 199 29.34 -8.62 -5.47
N ASP A 200 29.26 -7.73 -6.46
CA ASP A 200 29.99 -7.87 -7.73
C ASP A 200 31.50 -7.78 -7.52
N SER A 201 31.96 -6.80 -6.75
CA SER A 201 33.37 -6.64 -6.38
C SER A 201 33.92 -7.87 -5.63
N LEU A 202 33.20 -8.37 -4.62
CA LEU A 202 33.60 -9.57 -3.88
C LEU A 202 33.60 -10.83 -4.78
N SER A 203 32.65 -10.93 -5.70
CA SER A 203 32.57 -12.02 -6.67
C SER A 203 33.79 -12.03 -7.61
N MET A 204 34.18 -10.85 -8.14
CA MET A 204 35.40 -10.70 -8.95
C MET A 204 36.65 -11.05 -8.16
N GLN A 205 36.84 -10.48 -6.96
CA GLN A 205 38.01 -10.79 -6.11
C GLN A 205 38.12 -12.27 -5.78
N LEU A 206 36.98 -12.94 -5.55
CA LEU A 206 36.93 -14.39 -5.32
C LEU A 206 37.32 -15.18 -6.56
N GLN A 207 36.89 -14.77 -7.76
CA GLN A 207 37.31 -15.42 -9.01
C GLN A 207 38.81 -15.28 -9.25
N ASP A 208 39.37 -14.09 -9.01
CA ASP A 208 40.81 -13.85 -9.20
C ASP A 208 41.65 -14.65 -8.20
N ALA A 209 41.23 -14.68 -6.92
CA ALA A 209 41.88 -15.51 -5.91
C ALA A 209 41.79 -17.02 -6.23
N LYS A 210 40.68 -17.48 -6.81
CA LYS A 210 40.54 -18.87 -7.28
C LYS A 210 41.45 -19.18 -8.47
N LYS A 211 41.67 -18.23 -9.38
CA LYS A 211 42.55 -18.39 -10.55
C LYS A 211 44.03 -18.39 -10.17
N SER A 212 44.42 -17.74 -9.08
CA SER A 212 45.80 -17.74 -8.57
C SER A 212 46.11 -18.95 -7.68
N PHE A 213 45.09 -19.55 -7.07
CA PHE A 213 45.22 -20.75 -6.25
C PHE A 213 45.78 -21.94 -7.04
N GLY A 214 46.91 -22.51 -6.59
CA GLY A 214 47.55 -23.67 -7.21
C GLY A 214 48.55 -23.35 -8.34
N LYS A 215 48.91 -22.07 -8.56
CA LYS A 215 49.89 -21.66 -9.58
C LYS A 215 51.32 -21.46 -9.07
N GLU A 216 51.54 -21.25 -7.77
CA GLU A 216 52.88 -21.09 -7.15
C GLU A 216 53.04 -21.92 -5.85
N GLN A 217 54.25 -21.97 -5.26
CA GLN A 217 54.71 -22.86 -4.17
C GLN A 217 53.75 -23.03 -2.95
N THR A 218 53.94 -24.12 -2.21
CA THR A 218 53.03 -24.69 -1.19
C THR A 218 52.61 -23.76 -0.04
N ASP A 219 53.44 -22.83 0.41
CA ASP A 219 53.12 -21.96 1.55
C ASP A 219 52.17 -20.80 1.16
N ASP A 220 52.30 -20.28 -0.05
CA ASP A 220 51.44 -19.21 -0.58
C ASP A 220 50.02 -19.71 -0.92
N ASN A 221 49.88 -21.00 -1.21
CA ASN A 221 48.59 -21.65 -1.40
C ASN A 221 47.76 -21.70 -0.10
N THR A 222 48.39 -21.82 1.07
CA THR A 222 47.66 -21.84 2.35
C THR A 222 47.06 -20.47 2.66
N ALA A 223 47.84 -19.39 2.47
CA ALA A 223 47.37 -18.02 2.62
C ALA A 223 46.26 -17.66 1.61
N THR A 224 46.44 -18.06 0.35
CA THR A 224 45.42 -17.89 -0.70
C THR A 224 44.15 -18.67 -0.38
N GLY A 225 44.26 -19.88 0.19
CA GLY A 225 43.13 -20.68 0.66
C GLY A 225 42.32 -19.99 1.76
N LEU A 226 42.98 -19.41 2.77
CA LEU A 226 42.32 -18.62 3.82
C LEU A 226 41.61 -17.39 3.25
N LYS A 227 42.24 -16.69 2.30
CA LYS A 227 41.63 -15.55 1.60
C LYS A 227 40.37 -15.95 0.83
N ILE A 228 40.37 -17.09 0.15
CA ILE A 228 39.18 -17.62 -0.53
C ILE A 228 38.05 -17.92 0.45
N ILE A 229 38.35 -18.49 1.61
CA ILE A 229 37.34 -18.78 2.65
C ILE A 229 36.71 -17.48 3.16
N GLU A 230 37.52 -16.47 3.46
CA GLU A 230 37.04 -15.18 3.95
C GLU A 230 36.22 -14.43 2.87
N LEU A 231 36.68 -14.41 1.62
CA LEU A 231 35.93 -13.82 0.50
C LEU A 231 34.57 -14.51 0.28
N ARG A 232 34.49 -15.84 0.42
CA ARG A 232 33.20 -16.56 0.36
C ARG A 232 32.27 -16.16 1.50
N LYS A 233 32.81 -16.01 2.71
CA LYS A 233 32.04 -15.60 3.89
C LYS A 233 31.47 -14.19 3.70
N GLN A 234 32.31 -13.23 3.28
CA GLN A 234 31.89 -11.86 3.01
C GLN A 234 30.88 -11.77 1.87
N LEU A 235 31.08 -12.53 0.79
CA LEU A 235 30.15 -12.59 -0.35
C LEU A 235 28.79 -13.14 0.08
N ASN A 236 28.75 -14.21 0.87
CA ASN A 236 27.50 -14.78 1.36
C ASN A 236 26.76 -13.81 2.31
N ALA A 237 27.48 -13.14 3.21
CA ALA A 237 26.90 -12.13 4.09
C ALA A 237 26.30 -10.96 3.29
N ALA A 238 27.03 -10.43 2.30
CA ALA A 238 26.54 -9.36 1.43
C ALA A 238 25.32 -9.80 0.59
N LYS A 239 25.28 -11.05 0.12
CA LYS A 239 24.12 -11.61 -0.59
C LYS A 239 22.90 -11.75 0.33
N GLU A 240 23.09 -12.15 1.58
CA GLU A 240 22.02 -12.24 2.56
C GLU A 240 21.43 -10.86 2.86
N ASP A 241 22.28 -9.85 3.08
CA ASP A 241 21.85 -8.47 3.28
C ASP A 241 21.07 -7.94 2.06
N LEU A 242 21.55 -8.23 0.85
CA LEU A 242 20.85 -7.87 -0.39
C LEU A 242 19.46 -8.52 -0.48
N GLN A 243 19.35 -9.81 -0.14
CA GLN A 243 18.06 -10.51 -0.11
C GLN A 243 17.10 -9.93 0.93
N ARG A 244 17.60 -9.55 2.11
CA ARG A 244 16.79 -8.88 3.13
C ARG A 244 16.25 -7.55 2.63
N LEU A 245 17.08 -6.75 1.95
CA LEU A 245 16.63 -5.50 1.34
C LEU A 245 15.57 -5.72 0.25
N TYR A 246 15.72 -6.72 -0.62
CA TYR A 246 14.69 -7.07 -1.59
C TYR A 246 13.39 -7.50 -0.90
N PHE A 247 13.47 -8.31 0.16
CA PHE A 247 12.30 -8.71 0.92
C PHE A 247 11.57 -7.50 1.52
N THR A 248 12.30 -6.54 2.09
CA THR A 248 11.71 -5.28 2.58
C THR A 248 11.08 -4.46 1.47
N LEU A 249 11.70 -4.40 0.29
CA LEU A 249 11.21 -3.62 -0.85
C LEU A 249 9.86 -4.15 -1.36
N TYR A 250 9.71 -5.48 -1.43
CA TYR A 250 8.52 -6.17 -1.95
C TYR A 250 7.54 -6.64 -0.87
N SER A 251 7.83 -6.37 0.40
CA SER A 251 6.86 -6.63 1.47
C SER A 251 5.69 -5.65 1.31
N PRO A 252 4.44 -6.13 1.23
CA PRO A 252 3.29 -5.25 1.11
C PRO A 252 3.25 -4.31 2.33
N GLU A 253 3.25 -3.01 2.09
CA GLU A 253 3.18 -2.03 3.17
C GLU A 253 1.84 -2.21 3.92
N ILE A 254 1.94 -2.58 5.20
CA ILE A 254 0.79 -2.79 6.09
C ILE A 254 0.31 -1.44 6.67
N THR A 255 1.01 -0.34 6.40
CA THR A 255 0.55 1.00 6.71
C THR A 255 -0.67 1.29 5.86
N LYS A 256 -1.85 0.98 6.42
CA LYS A 256 -3.12 1.52 5.97
C LYS A 256 -2.88 3.01 5.78
N PHE A 257 -2.92 3.48 4.54
CA PHE A 257 -3.05 4.90 4.27
C PHE A 257 -4.24 5.36 5.10
N VAL A 258 -3.97 6.15 6.14
CA VAL A 258 -5.00 6.84 6.90
C VAL A 258 -5.15 8.16 6.17
N PRO A 259 -6.10 8.31 5.24
CA PRO A 259 -6.43 9.63 4.73
C PRO A 259 -6.66 10.55 5.93
N GLU A 260 -6.21 11.80 5.85
CA GLU A 260 -6.68 12.82 6.79
C GLU A 260 -8.21 12.73 6.81
N LYS A 261 -8.79 12.48 7.99
CA LYS A 261 -10.22 12.19 8.19
C LYS A 261 -11.06 13.46 7.97
N LEU A 262 -10.98 14.02 6.79
CA LEU A 262 -11.57 15.31 6.44
C LEU A 262 -12.45 15.11 5.23
N SER A 263 -13.68 15.60 5.36
CA SER A 263 -14.55 15.80 4.21
C SER A 263 -13.97 16.89 3.29
N PHE A 264 -14.49 17.03 2.08
CA PHE A 264 -14.10 18.12 1.17
C PHE A 264 -14.41 19.51 1.76
N LEU A 265 -15.30 19.56 2.76
CA LEU A 265 -15.64 20.74 3.55
C LEU A 265 -14.77 20.89 4.82
N GLY A 266 -13.80 20.01 5.04
CA GLY A 266 -12.95 20.01 6.24
C GLY A 266 -13.67 19.58 7.52
N LYS A 267 -14.84 18.95 7.41
CA LYS A 267 -15.61 18.46 8.56
C LYS A 267 -15.15 17.05 8.95
N SER A 268 -15.33 16.70 10.23
CA SER A 268 -15.17 15.32 10.69
C SER A 268 -16.19 14.41 10.01
N ILE A 269 -15.76 13.21 9.64
CA ILE A 269 -16.64 12.20 9.06
C ILE A 269 -17.26 11.38 10.19
N ASP A 270 -18.49 11.75 10.58
CA ASP A 270 -19.25 11.09 11.64
C ASP A 270 -20.34 10.21 11.03
N GLY A 271 -20.01 8.95 10.77
CA GLY A 271 -20.94 7.98 10.18
C GLY A 271 -21.15 8.16 8.68
N GLU A 272 -22.20 7.52 8.16
CA GLU A 272 -22.64 7.72 6.77
C GLU A 272 -23.37 9.06 6.66
N SER A 273 -22.93 9.91 5.74
CA SER A 273 -23.53 11.23 5.54
C SER A 273 -23.49 11.65 4.08
N ALA A 274 -24.41 12.54 3.70
CA ALA A 274 -24.38 13.21 2.41
C ALA A 274 -24.62 14.70 2.63
N THR A 275 -23.79 15.55 2.03
CA THR A 275 -23.82 17.00 2.27
C THR A 275 -23.81 17.74 0.95
N LYS A 276 -24.79 18.63 0.74
CA LYS A 276 -24.78 19.62 -0.34
C LYS A 276 -23.58 20.55 -0.16
N ILE A 277 -22.71 20.62 -1.17
CA ILE A 277 -21.58 21.56 -1.20
C ILE A 277 -22.06 22.88 -1.81
N ILE A 278 -22.63 22.82 -3.01
CA ILE A 278 -23.11 24.00 -3.74
C ILE A 278 -24.19 23.61 -4.74
N ALA A 279 -25.17 24.49 -4.95
CA ALA A 279 -26.14 24.40 -6.03
C ALA A 279 -26.02 25.65 -6.92
N SER A 280 -25.65 25.46 -8.18
CA SER A 280 -25.44 26.55 -9.14
C SER A 280 -26.48 26.49 -10.26
N PRO A 281 -27.06 27.61 -10.71
CA PRO A 281 -27.99 27.62 -11.83
C PRO A 281 -27.41 26.94 -13.08
N SER A 282 -28.21 26.11 -13.73
CA SER A 282 -27.84 25.43 -14.98
C SER A 282 -27.98 26.39 -16.14
N VAL A 283 -26.91 26.55 -16.93
CA VAL A 283 -26.93 27.36 -18.16
C VAL A 283 -27.89 26.79 -19.23
N SER A 284 -28.26 25.52 -19.10
CA SER A 284 -29.00 24.77 -20.13
C SER A 284 -30.52 24.82 -20.02
N SER A 285 -31.09 25.21 -18.87
CA SER A 285 -32.53 25.24 -18.67
C SER A 285 -32.91 26.12 -17.48
N PRO A 286 -33.93 26.99 -17.62
CA PRO A 286 -34.43 27.79 -16.50
C PRO A 286 -34.95 26.89 -15.37
N ASN A 287 -34.84 27.36 -14.13
CA ASN A 287 -35.25 26.65 -12.90
C ASN A 287 -34.57 25.30 -12.67
N SER A 288 -33.39 25.09 -13.24
CA SER A 288 -32.58 23.91 -12.97
C SER A 288 -31.22 24.28 -12.41
N TYR A 289 -30.71 23.44 -11.52
CA TYR A 289 -29.47 23.65 -10.79
C TYR A 289 -28.55 22.43 -10.96
N ASN A 290 -27.26 22.70 -11.14
CA ASN A 290 -26.20 21.71 -10.95
C ASN A 290 -25.84 21.69 -9.47
N VAL A 291 -26.12 20.56 -8.82
CA VAL A 291 -25.88 20.33 -7.39
C VAL A 291 -24.61 19.51 -7.26
N PHE A 292 -23.64 20.03 -6.52
CA PHE A 292 -22.45 19.31 -6.11
C PHE A 292 -22.61 18.91 -4.65
N PHE A 293 -22.25 17.68 -4.34
CA PHE A 293 -22.38 17.13 -3.00
C PHE A 293 -21.25 16.14 -2.71
N GLU A 294 -20.99 15.96 -1.42
CA GLU A 294 -20.14 14.87 -0.94
C GLU A 294 -20.98 13.81 -0.25
N ALA A 295 -20.59 12.55 -0.41
CA ALA A 295 -21.09 11.43 0.37
C ALA A 295 -19.92 10.81 1.11
N CYS A 296 -20.04 10.63 2.41
CA CYS A 296 -18.96 10.15 3.26
C CYS A 296 -19.35 8.85 3.93
N ALA A 297 -18.37 7.96 4.06
CA ALA A 297 -18.48 6.73 4.83
C ALA A 297 -17.73 6.91 6.16
N GLY A 298 -18.40 6.59 7.27
CA GLY A 298 -17.78 6.58 8.60
C GLY A 298 -16.77 5.44 8.76
N MET A 299 -16.73 4.81 9.94
CA MET A 299 -15.80 3.69 10.19
C MET A 299 -16.09 2.43 9.35
N LYS A 300 -17.27 2.34 8.73
CA LYS A 300 -17.68 1.21 7.90
C LYS A 300 -17.62 1.59 6.43
N LEU A 301 -17.26 0.62 5.60
CA LEU A 301 -17.38 0.71 4.14
C LEU A 301 -18.85 0.93 3.80
N VAL A 302 -19.15 1.85 2.88
CA VAL A 302 -20.50 1.97 2.31
C VAL A 302 -20.45 1.35 0.91
N ARG A 303 -21.27 0.33 0.66
CA ARG A 303 -21.42 -0.30 -0.66
C ARG A 303 -22.64 0.22 -1.38
N LEU A 304 -22.48 0.29 -2.70
CA LEU A 304 -23.52 0.75 -3.61
C LEU A 304 -24.16 2.08 -3.15
N PRO A 305 -23.38 3.08 -2.71
CA PRO A 305 -23.89 4.36 -2.23
C PRO A 305 -24.92 4.98 -3.20
N VAL A 306 -26.13 5.25 -2.72
CA VAL A 306 -27.18 5.98 -3.45
C VAL A 306 -27.54 7.21 -2.65
N ILE A 307 -27.50 8.37 -3.31
CA ILE A 307 -27.78 9.66 -2.69
C ILE A 307 -29.05 10.24 -3.32
N THR A 308 -30.05 10.49 -2.49
CA THR A 308 -31.28 11.15 -2.90
C THR A 308 -31.08 12.67 -2.80
N ILE A 309 -31.31 13.35 -3.91
CA ILE A 309 -31.34 14.81 -3.98
C ILE A 309 -32.79 15.22 -4.13
N THR A 310 -33.32 15.91 -3.13
CA THR A 310 -34.71 16.36 -3.10
C THR A 310 -34.77 17.87 -3.27
N SER A 311 -35.76 18.34 -4.01
CA SER A 311 -36.12 19.74 -4.17
C SER A 311 -37.62 19.92 -3.90
N ASP A 312 -38.10 21.15 -4.04
CA ASP A 312 -39.53 21.48 -4.01
C ASP A 312 -40.33 20.98 -5.23
N PHE A 313 -39.65 20.57 -6.31
CA PHE A 313 -40.29 20.07 -7.53
C PHE A 313 -40.15 18.56 -7.72
N GLU A 314 -38.95 18.04 -7.49
CA GLU A 314 -38.61 16.66 -7.80
C GLU A 314 -37.62 16.08 -6.79
N SER A 315 -37.52 14.75 -6.80
CA SER A 315 -36.51 13.99 -6.09
C SER A 315 -35.84 13.04 -7.07
N ILE A 316 -34.51 13.02 -7.06
CA ILE A 316 -33.69 12.18 -7.94
C ILE A 316 -32.70 11.37 -7.11
N ASP A 317 -32.48 10.12 -7.51
CA ASP A 317 -31.48 9.26 -6.90
C ASP A 317 -30.21 9.24 -7.75
N VAL A 318 -29.08 9.55 -7.10
CA VAL A 318 -27.75 9.55 -7.71
C VAL A 318 -26.98 8.37 -7.17
N LYS A 319 -26.78 7.39 -8.05
CA LYS A 319 -25.93 6.23 -7.78
C LYS A 319 -24.48 6.66 -7.87
N LEU A 320 -23.73 6.51 -6.79
CA LEU A 320 -22.30 6.77 -6.75
C LEU A 320 -21.53 5.52 -7.21
N GLY A 321 -20.21 5.49 -6.96
CA GLY A 321 -19.39 4.35 -7.35
C GLY A 321 -19.78 3.06 -6.63
N GLU A 322 -19.08 1.96 -6.88
CA GLU A 322 -19.37 0.67 -6.24
C GLU A 322 -19.26 0.70 -4.70
N LYS A 323 -18.37 1.55 -4.16
CA LYS A 323 -18.13 1.68 -2.72
C LYS A 323 -17.46 3.01 -2.34
N ILE A 324 -17.68 3.45 -1.11
CA ILE A 324 -16.97 4.53 -0.43
C ILE A 324 -16.17 3.90 0.72
N ALA A 325 -14.84 4.03 0.68
CA ALA A 325 -13.96 3.44 1.68
C ALA A 325 -14.21 4.04 3.08
N PRO A 326 -13.96 3.28 4.16
CA PRO A 326 -14.08 3.81 5.53
C PRO A 326 -13.30 5.11 5.71
N GLU A 327 -13.90 6.07 6.41
CA GLU A 327 -13.33 7.38 6.73
C GLU A 327 -12.93 8.19 5.49
N THR A 328 -13.62 7.98 4.37
CA THR A 328 -13.43 8.75 3.13
C THR A 328 -14.74 9.33 2.63
N CYS A 329 -14.63 10.37 1.81
CA CYS A 329 -15.74 10.97 1.10
C CYS A 329 -15.56 10.81 -0.41
N GLN A 330 -16.67 10.70 -1.13
CA GLN A 330 -16.75 10.76 -2.57
C GLN A 330 -17.57 11.98 -2.97
N MET A 331 -17.03 12.84 -3.82
CA MET A 331 -17.75 13.96 -4.39
C MET A 331 -18.48 13.54 -5.67
N SER A 332 -19.66 14.11 -5.91
CA SER A 332 -20.43 13.88 -7.13
C SER A 332 -21.30 15.10 -7.46
N SER A 333 -21.95 15.05 -8.61
CA SER A 333 -22.87 16.09 -9.05
C SER A 333 -24.08 15.54 -9.77
N ALA A 334 -25.18 16.28 -9.71
CA ALA A 334 -26.39 15.99 -10.47
C ALA A 334 -27.12 17.27 -10.85
N LYS A 335 -28.08 17.13 -11.77
CA LYS A 335 -28.92 18.23 -12.22
C LYS A 335 -30.32 18.00 -11.68
N ILE A 336 -30.89 19.00 -11.00
CA ILE A 336 -32.24 18.96 -10.43
C ILE A 336 -33.00 20.25 -10.75
N THR A 337 -34.31 20.18 -10.79
CA THR A 337 -35.24 21.30 -10.99
C THR A 337 -35.68 21.80 -9.62
N ALA A 338 -35.61 23.12 -9.38
CA ALA A 338 -35.98 23.71 -8.09
C ALA A 338 -36.46 25.16 -8.31
N THR A 339 -37.28 25.71 -7.40
CA THR A 339 -37.55 27.16 -7.43
C THR A 339 -36.29 27.93 -7.05
N GLU A 340 -35.62 27.49 -5.98
CA GLU A 340 -34.46 28.17 -5.39
C GLU A 340 -33.38 27.15 -4.98
N PRO A 341 -32.09 27.54 -4.93
CA PRO A 341 -31.01 26.63 -4.54
C PRO A 341 -31.11 26.14 -3.08
N GLU A 342 -31.83 26.88 -2.23
CA GLU A 342 -32.02 26.55 -0.82
C GLU A 342 -33.11 25.49 -0.57
N SER A 343 -34.01 25.26 -1.53
CA SER A 343 -34.98 24.16 -1.43
C SER A 343 -34.35 22.79 -1.73
N ILE A 344 -33.08 22.76 -2.15
CA ILE A 344 -32.37 21.53 -2.51
C ILE A 344 -31.68 20.94 -1.28
N PHE A 345 -32.01 19.68 -1.00
CA PHE A 345 -31.46 18.86 0.08
C PHE A 345 -30.82 17.59 -0.49
N VAL A 346 -29.79 17.10 0.20
CA VAL A 346 -29.05 15.89 -0.18
C VAL A 346 -29.03 14.97 1.03
N THR A 347 -29.48 13.73 0.85
CA THR A 347 -29.54 12.71 1.91
C THR A 347 -29.13 11.35 1.37
N PRO A 348 -28.49 10.47 2.17
CA PRO A 348 -28.33 9.07 1.80
C PRO A 348 -29.71 8.42 1.57
N ALA A 349 -29.85 7.63 0.51
CA ALA A 349 -31.14 7.04 0.11
C ALA A 349 -31.62 5.89 1.03
N GLY A 350 -30.90 5.60 2.13
CA GLY A 350 -31.30 4.59 3.11
C GLY A 350 -31.08 3.15 2.66
N ASN A 351 -30.26 2.92 1.62
CA ASN A 351 -29.86 1.61 1.12
C ASN A 351 -28.87 0.85 2.03
N ALA A 352 -28.79 1.21 3.31
CA ALA A 352 -27.96 0.59 4.33
C ALA A 352 -28.23 -0.93 4.44
N ASP A 353 -29.48 -1.37 4.30
CA ASP A 353 -29.84 -2.79 4.34
C ASP A 353 -29.27 -3.56 3.15
N SER A 354 -29.33 -2.97 1.94
CA SER A 354 -28.76 -3.58 0.72
C SER A 354 -27.23 -3.56 0.75
N SER A 355 -26.63 -2.48 1.26
CA SER A 355 -25.17 -2.39 1.47
C SER A 355 -24.70 -3.45 2.45
N THR A 356 -25.37 -3.56 3.61
CA THR A 356 -25.02 -4.52 4.67
C THR A 356 -25.15 -5.95 4.15
N ARG A 357 -26.26 -6.27 3.46
CA ARG A 357 -26.46 -7.61 2.89
C ARG A 357 -25.43 -7.92 1.81
N ALA A 358 -25.04 -6.95 0.98
CA ALA A 358 -23.99 -7.14 -0.02
C ALA A 358 -22.62 -7.41 0.62
N ASP A 359 -22.28 -6.71 1.70
CA ASP A 359 -21.05 -6.97 2.47
C ASP A 359 -21.05 -8.35 3.12
N GLU A 360 -22.18 -8.76 3.71
CA GLU A 360 -22.35 -10.10 4.29
C GLU A 360 -22.17 -11.20 3.24
N LEU A 361 -22.79 -11.05 2.07
CA LEU A 361 -22.69 -12.01 0.97
C LEU A 361 -21.26 -12.12 0.43
N ASP A 362 -20.50 -11.03 0.36
CA ASP A 362 -19.10 -11.08 -0.06
C ASP A 362 -18.24 -11.83 0.96
N MET A 363 -18.43 -11.57 2.26
CA MET A 363 -17.73 -12.31 3.31
C MET A 363 -18.09 -13.81 3.28
N GLU A 364 -19.37 -14.13 3.05
CA GLU A 364 -19.85 -15.50 2.91
C GLU A 364 -19.24 -16.18 1.68
N ILE A 365 -19.18 -15.50 0.53
CA ILE A 365 -18.57 -16.01 -0.70
C ILE A 365 -17.08 -16.30 -0.47
N ASP A 366 -16.35 -15.40 0.18
CA ASP A 366 -14.92 -15.58 0.49
C ASP A 366 -14.69 -16.77 1.43
N ASP A 367 -15.52 -16.91 2.46
CA ASP A 367 -15.43 -18.04 3.39
C ASP A 367 -15.75 -19.38 2.69
N LEU A 368 -16.85 -19.45 1.93
CA LEU A 368 -17.22 -20.62 1.15
C LEU A 368 -16.15 -21.00 0.13
N GLN A 369 -15.48 -20.02 -0.51
CA GLN A 369 -14.36 -20.27 -1.42
C GLN A 369 -13.12 -20.84 -0.71
N LYS A 370 -12.81 -20.36 0.50
CA LYS A 370 -11.74 -20.93 1.34
C LYS A 370 -12.06 -22.36 1.73
N GLN A 371 -13.28 -22.63 2.19
CA GLN A 371 -13.74 -23.98 2.52
C GLN A 371 -13.66 -24.91 1.30
N LEU A 372 -14.11 -24.44 0.13
CA LEU A 372 -14.05 -25.20 -1.13
C LEU A 372 -12.61 -25.53 -1.54
N THR A 373 -11.68 -24.60 -1.34
CA THR A 373 -10.26 -24.81 -1.63
C THR A 373 -9.64 -25.82 -0.67
N SER A 374 -9.93 -25.69 0.62
CA SER A 374 -9.48 -26.65 1.65
C SER A 374 -9.97 -28.07 1.34
N GLU A 375 -11.25 -28.23 1.01
CA GLU A 375 -11.83 -29.54 0.68
C GLU A 375 -11.25 -30.16 -0.60
N LYS A 376 -10.94 -29.34 -1.62
CA LYS A 376 -10.24 -29.81 -2.82
C LYS A 376 -8.84 -30.33 -2.51
N GLU A 377 -8.11 -29.68 -1.61
CA GLU A 377 -6.77 -30.15 -1.21
C GLU A 377 -6.84 -31.42 -0.36
N LEU A 378 -7.86 -31.57 0.51
CA LEU A 378 -8.11 -32.82 1.23
C LEU A 378 -8.41 -33.97 0.26
N LEU A 379 -9.32 -33.76 -0.70
CA LEU A 379 -9.64 -34.73 -1.74
C LEU A 379 -8.40 -35.12 -2.57
N LYS A 380 -7.60 -34.13 -2.97
CA LYS A 380 -6.34 -34.35 -3.69
C LYS A 380 -5.37 -35.18 -2.87
N THR A 381 -5.21 -34.89 -1.59
CA THR A 381 -4.35 -35.65 -0.66
C THR A 381 -4.83 -37.09 -0.54
N LEU A 382 -6.15 -37.30 -0.41
CA LEU A 382 -6.76 -38.63 -0.36
C LEU A 382 -6.48 -39.45 -1.63
N ILE A 383 -6.62 -38.84 -2.81
CA ILE A 383 -6.38 -39.49 -4.11
C ILE A 383 -4.90 -39.85 -4.32
N HIS A 384 -3.98 -38.99 -3.89
CA HIS A 384 -2.53 -39.17 -4.07
C HIS A 384 -1.87 -39.96 -2.93
N ASN A 385 -2.63 -40.40 -1.93
CA ASN A 385 -2.10 -41.24 -0.87
C ASN A 385 -1.75 -42.64 -1.42
N SER A 386 -0.46 -42.99 -1.36
CA SER A 386 0.05 -44.29 -1.82
C SER A 386 -0.47 -45.47 -0.98
N LYS A 387 -0.90 -45.22 0.26
CA LYS A 387 -1.59 -46.17 1.13
C LYS A 387 -3.03 -45.72 1.32
N ARG A 388 -3.90 -46.15 0.40
CA ARG A 388 -5.34 -45.82 0.47
C ARG A 388 -5.93 -46.36 1.79
N PRO A 389 -6.68 -45.54 2.54
CA PRO A 389 -7.35 -46.00 3.75
C PRO A 389 -8.46 -47.01 3.41
N ASP A 390 -8.81 -47.87 4.36
CA ASP A 390 -9.82 -48.93 4.15
C ASP A 390 -11.21 -48.37 3.81
N ASN A 391 -11.52 -47.16 4.30
CA ASN A 391 -12.74 -46.41 4.00
C ASN A 391 -12.56 -45.37 2.86
N PHE A 392 -11.62 -45.60 1.93
CA PHE A 392 -11.32 -44.65 0.84
C PHE A 392 -12.55 -44.22 0.04
N ASN A 393 -13.40 -45.17 -0.37
CA ASN A 393 -14.57 -44.85 -1.21
C ASN A 393 -15.60 -44.00 -0.46
N GLU A 394 -15.76 -44.22 0.85
CA GLU A 394 -16.66 -43.45 1.70
C GLU A 394 -16.14 -42.02 1.87
N GLN A 395 -14.84 -41.86 2.19
CA GLN A 395 -14.21 -40.54 2.29
C GLN A 395 -14.24 -39.80 0.95
N LEU A 396 -14.01 -40.50 -0.17
CA LEU A 396 -14.08 -39.94 -1.51
C LEU A 396 -15.47 -39.38 -1.80
N SER A 397 -16.53 -40.17 -1.55
CA SER A 397 -17.91 -39.72 -1.73
C SER A 397 -18.22 -38.52 -0.86
N MET A 398 -17.86 -38.57 0.43
CA MET A 398 -18.09 -37.49 1.39
C MET A 398 -17.45 -36.17 0.93
N HIS A 399 -16.19 -36.18 0.49
CA HIS A 399 -15.52 -34.97 0.00
C HIS A 399 -16.12 -34.46 -1.32
N VAL A 400 -16.50 -35.36 -2.24
CA VAL A 400 -17.18 -34.97 -3.49
C VAL A 400 -18.53 -34.32 -3.22
N ASP A 401 -19.32 -34.87 -2.31
CA ASP A 401 -20.62 -34.31 -1.92
C ASP A 401 -20.45 -32.95 -1.24
N LYS A 402 -19.46 -32.81 -0.34
CA LYS A 402 -19.15 -31.53 0.32
C LYS A 402 -18.69 -30.47 -0.67
N ILE A 403 -17.81 -30.81 -1.62
CA ILE A 403 -17.39 -29.92 -2.70
C ILE A 403 -18.59 -29.48 -3.57
N THR A 404 -19.49 -30.41 -3.89
CA THR A 404 -20.69 -30.13 -4.70
C THR A 404 -21.61 -29.18 -3.95
N LYS A 405 -21.85 -29.42 -2.66
CA LYS A 405 -22.63 -28.52 -1.80
C LYS A 405 -22.01 -27.12 -1.73
N LEU A 406 -20.72 -27.02 -1.40
CA LEU A 406 -20.01 -25.73 -1.33
C LEU A 406 -20.06 -24.96 -2.65
N ARG A 407 -19.97 -25.64 -3.81
CA ARG A 407 -20.14 -25.00 -5.12
C ARG A 407 -21.54 -24.41 -5.29
N ASN A 408 -22.58 -25.15 -4.91
CA ASN A 408 -23.96 -24.68 -5.00
C ASN A 408 -24.20 -23.49 -4.07
N ASP A 409 -23.68 -23.54 -2.85
CA ASP A 409 -23.78 -22.46 -1.87
C ASP A 409 -23.09 -21.18 -2.40
N VAL A 410 -21.88 -21.29 -2.98
CA VAL A 410 -21.19 -20.16 -3.64
C VAL A 410 -22.00 -19.58 -4.79
N ILE A 411 -22.60 -20.44 -5.64
CA ILE A 411 -23.43 -19.99 -6.77
C ILE A 411 -24.67 -19.26 -6.26
N SER A 412 -25.32 -19.77 -5.23
CA SER A 412 -26.51 -19.16 -4.62
C SER A 412 -26.19 -17.78 -4.04
N ALA A 413 -25.12 -17.67 -3.24
CA ALA A 413 -24.70 -16.39 -2.66
C ALA A 413 -24.32 -15.37 -3.76
N LYS A 414 -23.61 -15.80 -4.80
CA LYS A 414 -23.30 -14.93 -5.96
C LYS A 414 -24.53 -14.48 -6.72
N ALA A 415 -25.54 -15.34 -6.87
CA ALA A 415 -26.79 -15.00 -7.52
C ALA A 415 -27.58 -13.97 -6.70
N GLU A 416 -27.63 -14.12 -5.38
CA GLU A 416 -28.26 -13.14 -4.48
C GLU A 416 -27.54 -11.79 -4.52
N LEU A 417 -26.20 -11.79 -4.46
CA LEU A 417 -25.40 -10.58 -4.60
C LEU A 417 -25.67 -9.89 -5.94
N SER A 418 -25.66 -10.65 -7.03
CA SER A 418 -25.96 -10.13 -8.38
C SER A 418 -27.37 -9.55 -8.47
N LYS A 419 -28.34 -10.13 -7.78
CA LYS A 419 -29.71 -9.61 -7.68
C LYS A 419 -29.75 -8.26 -6.95
N ILE A 420 -29.04 -8.12 -5.83
CA ILE A 420 -28.92 -6.85 -5.11
C ILE A 420 -28.30 -5.80 -6.02
N LEU A 421 -27.17 -6.11 -6.65
CA LEU A 421 -26.50 -5.22 -7.60
C LEU A 421 -27.43 -4.79 -8.73
N TYR A 422 -28.15 -5.73 -9.33
CA TYR A 422 -29.11 -5.45 -10.40
C TYR A 422 -30.24 -4.52 -9.93
N LEU A 423 -30.83 -4.79 -8.76
CA LEU A 423 -31.92 -3.97 -8.23
C LEU A 423 -31.44 -2.56 -7.83
N THR A 424 -30.21 -2.43 -7.35
CA THR A 424 -29.62 -1.13 -7.01
C THR A 424 -29.23 -0.34 -8.26
N TYR A 425 -28.82 -0.99 -9.35
CA TYR A 425 -28.36 -0.32 -10.58
C TYR A 425 -29.39 -0.20 -11.71
N LYS A 426 -30.52 -0.92 -11.65
CA LYS A 426 -31.70 -0.65 -12.48
C LYS A 426 -32.29 0.71 -12.14
#